data_AF-A0A519TNH3-F1
#
_entry.id   AF-A0A519TNH3-F1
#
_cell.length_a   1.000
_cell.length_b   1.000
_cell.length_c   1.000
_cell.angle_alpha   90.00
_cell.angle_beta   90.00
_cell.angle_gamma   90.00
#
_symmetry.space_group_name_H-M   'P 1'
#
loop_
_entity.id
_entity.type
_entity.pdbx_description
1 polymer ?
#
loop_
_entity_poly.entity_id
_entity_poly.type
_entity_poly.pdbx_seq_one_letter_code
_entity_poly.pdbx_strand_id
1 'polypeptide(L)'
;TKHFIDCGGVERRETVANFQLWEAGDYDHRLAPQKFLHILTLSERILGREDLDIEVEYQQATIGKFGLDFDGQDFVLTPKQTACLAQDACGIPNTFLPLAQASTACCTPGGGCC
;
A
#
# COMPACT_ATOMS: atom_id res chain seq x y z
N THR A 1 15.35 -5.88 -7.43
CA THR A 1 14.84 -7.14 -6.89
C THR A 1 15.19 -7.26 -5.43
N LYS A 2 14.23 -7.63 -4.58
CA LYS A 2 14.34 -7.77 -3.13
C LYS A 2 13.82 -9.14 -2.71
N HIS A 3 14.56 -9.80 -1.84
CA HIS A 3 14.10 -11.00 -1.14
C HIS A 3 13.54 -10.59 0.22
N PHE A 4 12.43 -11.18 0.64
CA PHE A 4 11.86 -10.96 1.98
C PHE A 4 11.23 -12.24 2.51
N ILE A 5 11.16 -12.37 3.83
CA ILE A 5 10.50 -13.51 4.49
C ILE A 5 9.14 -13.04 4.99
N ASP A 6 8.08 -13.76 4.64
CA ASP A 6 6.75 -13.47 5.20
C ASP A 6 6.60 -14.00 6.63
N CYS A 7 5.50 -13.64 7.30
CA CYS A 7 5.21 -14.09 8.66
C CYS A 7 5.09 -15.62 8.81
N GLY A 8 4.90 -16.36 7.71
CA GLY A 8 4.90 -17.82 7.68
C GLY A 8 6.30 -18.44 7.49
N GLY A 9 7.35 -17.63 7.41
CA GLY A 9 8.72 -18.09 7.21
C GLY A 9 9.06 -18.43 5.75
N VAL A 10 8.20 -18.09 4.80
CA VAL A 10 8.41 -18.38 3.37
C VAL A 10 9.18 -17.23 2.73
N GLU A 11 10.24 -17.57 2.00
CA GLU A 11 10.98 -16.62 1.18
C GLU A 11 10.14 -16.19 -0.05
N ARG A 12 10.06 -14.88 -0.25
CA ARG A 12 9.37 -14.22 -1.34
C ARG A 12 10.33 -13.29 -2.07
N ARG A 13 10.02 -13.02 -3.34
CA ARG A 13 10.79 -12.13 -4.18
C ARG A 13 9.88 -11.06 -4.76
N GLU A 14 10.32 -9.81 -4.67
CA GLU A 14 9.65 -8.62 -5.19
C GLU A 14 10.60 -7.88 -6.13
N THR A 15 10.11 -7.51 -7.31
CA THR A 15 10.85 -6.68 -8.27
C THR A 15 10.04 -5.43 -8.52
N VAL A 16 10.57 -4.29 -8.09
CA VAL A 16 9.96 -2.97 -8.23
C VAL A 16 11.02 -1.96 -8.64
N ALA A 17 10.60 -0.91 -9.33
CA ALA A 17 11.42 0.28 -9.52
C ALA A 17 11.25 1.17 -8.28
N ASN A 18 12.33 1.39 -7.52
CA ASN A 18 12.27 2.16 -6.27
C ASN A 18 12.88 3.57 -6.46
N PHE A 19 12.14 4.61 -6.10
CA PHE A 19 12.60 5.99 -6.06
C PHE A 19 12.77 6.46 -4.62
N GLN A 20 13.98 6.86 -4.26
CA GLN A 20 14.27 7.41 -2.95
C GLN A 20 14.23 8.93 -3.02
N LEU A 21 13.31 9.53 -2.28
CA LEU A 21 13.11 10.96 -2.21
C LEU A 21 13.45 11.43 -0.79
N TRP A 22 14.42 12.32 -0.70
CA TRP A 22 14.80 12.98 0.54
C TRP A 22 14.49 14.47 0.43
N GLU A 23 13.71 14.99 1.36
CA GLU A 23 13.36 16.41 1.41
C GLU A 23 14.01 17.05 2.64
N ALA A 24 14.76 18.13 2.42
CA ALA A 24 15.53 18.85 3.44
C ALA A 24 14.66 19.78 4.31
N GLY A 25 13.46 19.31 4.70
CA GLY A 25 12.55 20.07 5.57
C GLY A 25 11.73 21.16 4.88
N ASP A 26 11.52 21.07 3.56
CA ASP A 26 10.46 21.82 2.90
C ASP A 26 9.13 21.11 3.17
N TYR A 27 8.17 21.82 3.73
CA TYR A 27 6.88 21.25 4.15
C TYR A 27 5.86 21.23 3.00
N ASP A 28 6.16 21.86 1.86
CA ASP A 28 5.37 21.74 0.64
C ASP A 28 5.86 20.53 -0.17
N HIS A 29 5.35 19.35 0.23
CA HIS A 29 5.62 17.99 -0.28
C HIS A 29 5.25 17.76 -1.77
N ARG A 30 5.31 18.80 -2.60
CA ARG A 30 5.03 18.73 -4.03
C ARG A 30 6.32 18.33 -4.72
N LEU A 31 6.41 17.06 -5.12
CA LEU A 31 7.37 16.70 -6.15
C LEU A 31 7.03 17.50 -7.39
N ALA A 32 7.83 18.53 -7.69
CA ALA A 32 7.63 19.31 -8.89
C ALA A 32 7.59 18.34 -10.09
N PRO A 33 6.52 18.36 -10.92
CA PRO A 33 6.32 17.38 -11.99
C PRO A 33 7.54 17.20 -12.90
N GLN A 34 8.32 18.27 -13.11
CA GLN A 34 9.56 18.24 -13.87
C GLN A 34 10.67 17.37 -13.25
N LYS A 35 10.84 17.40 -11.91
CA LYS A 35 11.81 16.53 -11.22
C LYS A 35 11.38 15.07 -11.31
N PHE A 36 10.07 14.82 -11.19
CA PHE A 36 9.54 13.47 -11.31
C PHE A 36 9.69 12.89 -12.72
N LEU A 37 9.33 13.65 -13.76
CA LEU A 37 9.54 13.27 -15.15
C LEU A 37 11.03 13.00 -15.47
N HIS A 38 11.92 13.78 -14.87
CA HIS A 38 13.35 13.55 -14.99
C HIS A 38 13.79 12.21 -14.37
N ILE A 39 13.25 11.87 -13.19
CA ILE A 39 13.49 10.57 -12.54
C ILE A 39 12.96 9.43 -13.41
N LEU A 40 11.71 9.51 -13.91
CA LEU A 40 11.17 8.48 -14.81
C LEU A 40 12.03 8.26 -16.05
N THR A 41 12.46 9.34 -16.71
CA THR A 41 13.30 9.27 -17.90
C THR A 41 14.66 8.63 -17.59
N LEU A 42 15.26 8.96 -16.45
CA LEU A 42 16.49 8.32 -15.99
C LEU A 42 16.29 6.84 -15.68
N SER A 43 15.15 6.50 -15.07
CA SER A 43 14.79 5.14 -14.69
C SER A 43 14.54 4.25 -15.91
N GLU A 44 13.82 4.70 -16.94
CA GLU A 44 13.69 3.94 -18.20
C GLU A 44 15.06 3.66 -18.85
N ARG A 45 15.98 4.62 -18.77
CA ARG A 45 17.33 4.47 -19.32
C ARG A 45 18.21 3.50 -18.52
N ILE A 46 18.07 3.48 -17.19
CA ILE A 46 18.93 2.71 -16.28
C ILE A 46 18.35 1.33 -15.98
N LEU A 47 17.05 1.24 -15.70
CA LEU A 47 16.32 0.03 -15.35
C LEU A 47 15.77 -0.71 -16.57
N GLY A 48 15.75 -0.06 -17.75
CA GLY A 48 15.26 -0.65 -18.98
C GLY A 48 13.74 -0.53 -19.12
N ARG A 49 13.16 -1.35 -20.02
CA ARG A 49 11.72 -1.35 -20.37
C ARG A 49 10.92 -2.45 -19.64
N GLU A 50 11.43 -2.94 -18.52
CA GLU A 50 10.63 -3.85 -17.71
C GLU A 50 9.44 -3.09 -17.13
N ASP A 51 8.23 -3.64 -17.30
CA ASP A 51 7.01 -3.10 -16.73
C ASP A 51 7.00 -3.41 -15.23
N LEU A 52 7.68 -2.54 -14.48
CA LEU A 52 7.87 -2.67 -13.03
C LEU A 52 6.94 -1.71 -12.30
N ASP A 53 6.30 -2.21 -11.24
CA ASP A 53 5.60 -1.34 -10.30
C ASP A 53 6.57 -0.32 -9.70
N ILE A 54 6.14 0.93 -9.62
CA ILE A 54 6.89 2.02 -8.99
C ILE A 54 6.60 2.04 -7.49
N GLU A 55 7.66 2.03 -6.70
CA GLU A 55 7.63 2.28 -5.26
C GLU A 55 8.44 3.53 -4.94
N VAL A 56 7.91 4.36 -4.06
CA VAL A 56 8.57 5.58 -3.61
C VAL A 56 8.90 5.45 -2.13
N GLU A 57 10.17 5.57 -1.78
CA GLU A 57 10.63 5.73 -0.41
C GLU A 57 10.72 7.21 -0.07
N TYR A 58 10.01 7.60 0.99
CA TYR A 58 9.94 8.98 1.45
C TYR A 58 10.22 9.07 2.96
N GLN A 59 11.04 10.04 3.35
CA GLN A 59 11.42 10.24 4.75
C GLN A 59 10.32 10.94 5.55
N GLN A 60 9.83 10.28 6.59
CA GLN A 60 8.94 10.86 7.60
C GLN A 60 9.58 10.71 8.99
N ALA A 61 8.85 10.25 10.01
CA ALA A 61 9.44 9.77 11.25
C ALA A 61 10.28 8.50 11.03
N THR A 62 9.85 7.66 10.10
CA THR A 62 10.58 6.50 9.55
C THR A 62 10.55 6.57 8.03
N ILE A 63 11.32 5.73 7.36
CA ILE A 63 11.23 5.60 5.90
C ILE A 63 9.89 4.95 5.56
N GLY A 64 9.00 5.72 4.94
CA GLY A 64 7.72 5.24 4.44
C GLY A 64 7.84 4.78 3.00
N LYS A 65 7.15 3.69 2.65
CA LYS A 65 7.02 3.19 1.27
C LYS A 65 5.63 3.51 0.75
N PHE A 66 5.59 4.12 -0.42
CA PHE A 66 4.38 4.59 -1.08
C PHE A 66 4.29 4.05 -2.50
N GLY A 67 3.08 3.89 -2.99
CA GLY A 67 2.82 3.80 -4.41
C GLY A 67 2.82 5.18 -5.03
N LEU A 68 2.67 5.22 -6.34
CA LEU A 68 2.53 6.46 -7.08
C LEU A 68 1.40 6.32 -8.06
N ASP A 69 0.53 7.33 -8.10
CA ASP A 69 -0.57 7.42 -9.05
C ASP A 69 -0.61 8.81 -9.70
N PHE A 70 -1.35 8.94 -10.80
CA PHE A 70 -1.58 10.20 -11.48
C PHE A 70 -3.08 10.53 -11.48
N ASP A 71 -3.47 11.60 -10.80
CA ASP A 71 -4.88 11.98 -10.64
C ASP A 71 -5.47 12.74 -11.85
N GLY A 72 -4.67 12.94 -12.90
CA GLY A 72 -5.00 13.72 -14.08
C GLY A 72 -4.33 15.09 -14.13
N GLN A 73 -3.81 15.59 -13.01
CA GLN A 73 -3.04 16.84 -12.96
C GLN A 73 -1.68 16.66 -12.29
N ASP A 74 -1.64 15.99 -11.14
CA ASP A 74 -0.45 15.83 -10.31
C ASP A 74 -0.16 14.34 -10.06
N PHE A 75 1.12 14.04 -9.79
CA PHE A 75 1.51 12.73 -9.26
C PHE A 75 1.30 12.71 -7.75
N VAL A 76 0.60 11.69 -7.26
CA VAL A 76 0.21 11.56 -5.85
C VAL A 76 0.81 10.31 -5.24
N LEU A 77 1.41 10.45 -4.07
CA LEU A 77 1.86 9.31 -3.26
C LEU A 77 0.65 8.59 -2.70
N THR A 78 0.51 7.31 -3.01
CA THR A 78 -0.57 6.47 -2.51
C THR A 78 -0.08 5.58 -1.37
N PRO A 79 -0.90 5.37 -0.32
CA PRO A 79 -0.50 4.52 0.79
C PRO A 79 -0.33 3.07 0.31
N LYS A 80 0.84 2.46 0.55
CA LYS A 80 1.03 1.01 0.41
C LYS A 80 0.84 0.34 1.77
N GLN A 81 0.12 -0.78 1.77
CA GLN A 81 -0.09 -1.61 2.95
C GLN A 81 0.63 -2.93 2.79
N THR A 82 1.21 -3.43 3.87
CA THR A 82 1.79 -4.78 3.87
C THR A 82 0.67 -5.81 3.84
N ALA A 83 0.65 -6.65 2.81
CA ALA A 83 -0.26 -7.78 2.76
C ALA A 83 0.23 -8.87 3.74
N CYS A 84 -0.67 -9.40 4.59
CA CYS A 84 -0.40 -10.65 5.30
C CYS A 84 -0.52 -11.81 4.31
N LEU A 85 0.63 -12.31 3.85
CA LEU A 85 0.70 -13.40 2.85
C LEU A 85 0.55 -14.80 3.45
N ALA A 86 0.58 -14.92 4.78
CA ALA A 86 0.38 -16.18 5.51
C ALA A 86 -0.76 -16.04 6.53
N GLN A 87 -1.97 -15.76 6.02
CA GLN A 87 -3.15 -15.49 6.86
C GLN A 87 -3.43 -16.61 7.87
N ASP A 88 -3.30 -17.86 7.42
CA ASP A 88 -3.50 -19.07 8.25
C ASP A 88 -2.48 -19.19 9.38
N ALA A 89 -1.24 -18.70 9.18
CA ALA A 89 -0.18 -18.72 10.19
C ALA A 89 -0.27 -17.53 11.16
N CYS A 90 -0.87 -16.42 10.72
CA CYS A 90 -0.99 -15.20 11.51
C CYS A 90 -2.21 -15.17 12.46
N GLY A 91 -3.07 -16.20 12.44
CA GLY A 91 -4.23 -16.28 13.33
C GLY A 91 -5.26 -15.19 13.08
N ILE A 92 -5.31 -14.63 11.86
CA ILE A 92 -6.28 -13.60 11.50
C ILE A 92 -7.66 -14.28 11.39
N PRO A 93 -8.67 -13.84 12.15
CA PRO A 93 -10.00 -14.42 12.04
C PRO A 93 -10.55 -14.20 10.63
N ASN A 94 -11.01 -15.28 9.98
CA ASN A 94 -11.72 -15.24 8.70
C ASN A 94 -13.05 -14.51 8.86
N THR A 95 -13.06 -13.18 8.90
CA THR A 95 -14.28 -12.38 8.88
C THR A 95 -14.77 -12.19 7.45
N PHE A 96 -15.11 -13.29 6.79
CA PHE A 96 -16.13 -13.31 5.76
C PHE A 96 -17.32 -14.10 6.32
N LEU A 97 -17.95 -13.54 7.35
CA LEU A 97 -19.32 -13.91 7.66
C LEU A 97 -20.19 -13.24 6.59
N PRO A 98 -20.84 -13.99 5.68
CA PRO A 98 -21.92 -13.41 4.91
C PRO A 98 -22.95 -12.89 5.92
N LEU A 99 -23.23 -11.59 5.87
CA LEU A 99 -24.25 -10.92 6.66
C LEU A 99 -25.64 -11.41 6.19
N ALA A 100 -25.93 -12.68 6.39
CA ALA A 100 -27.14 -13.34 5.92
C ALA A 100 -27.58 -14.37 6.95
N GLN A 101 -27.92 -13.86 8.14
CA GLN A 101 -29.02 -14.31 9.00
C GLN A 101 -28.93 -13.53 10.32
N ALA A 102 -29.30 -12.24 10.26
CA ALA A 102 -30.02 -11.68 11.39
C ALA A 102 -31.35 -12.42 11.43
N SER A 103 -31.36 -13.61 12.05
CA SER A 103 -32.59 -14.25 12.48
C SER A 103 -33.34 -13.21 13.28
N THR A 104 -34.50 -12.84 12.76
CA THR A 104 -35.46 -11.95 13.38
C THR A 104 -35.75 -12.48 14.78
N ALA A 105 -35.02 -11.99 15.78
CA ALA A 105 -35.44 -12.03 17.16
C ALA A 105 -36.72 -11.19 17.19
N CYS A 106 -37.84 -11.90 17.08
CA CYS A 106 -39.17 -11.35 17.05
C CYS A 106 -39.43 -10.65 18.38
N CYS A 107 -39.16 -9.35 18.46
CA CYS A 107 -39.66 -8.52 19.53
C CYS A 107 -41.17 -8.43 19.34
N THR A 108 -41.92 -9.12 20.19
CA THR A 108 -43.37 -8.99 20.24
C THR A 108 -43.71 -7.59 20.76
N PRO A 109 -44.57 -6.81 20.08
CA PRO A 109 -44.97 -5.49 20.58
C PRO A 109 -45.61 -5.62 21.96
N GLY A 110 -45.01 -5.00 22.98
CA GLY A 110 -45.45 -5.07 24.38
C GLY A 110 -44.56 -5.90 25.32
N GLY A 111 -43.52 -6.59 24.80
CA GLY A 111 -42.52 -7.26 25.63
C GLY A 111 -41.45 -6.27 26.09
N GLY A 112 -41.50 -5.84 27.36
CA GLY A 112 -40.56 -4.91 27.98
C GLY A 112 -39.14 -5.46 28.11
N CYS A 113 -38.39 -5.49 27.01
CA CYS A 113 -36.94 -5.64 27.03
C CYS A 113 -36.32 -4.24 27.19
N CYS A 114 -35.70 -4.02 28.35
CA CYS A 114 -34.84 -2.88 28.66
C CYS A 114 -33.53 -2.93 27.87
#